data_AF-A0A3C1S535-F1
#
_entry.id   AF-A0A3C1S535-F1
#
_cell.length_a   1.000
_cell.length_b   1.000
_cell.length_c   1.000
_cell.angle_alpha   90.00
_cell.angle_beta   90.00
_cell.angle_gamma   90.00
#
_symmetry.space_group_name_H-M   'P 1'
#
loop_
_entity.id
_entity.type
_entity.pdbx_description
1 polymer ?
#
loop_
_entity_poly.entity_id
_entity_poly.type
_entity_poly.pdbx_seq_one_letter_code
_entity_poly.pdbx_strand_id
1 'polypeptide(L)'
;MNAIYFPFTVISGQAADALNACFKSVSVYQPSTHMSKALAELAEKGLSEIRRPVQGDDDKLEALAKEYRKWAELHQGAELNFFKFRQDDDHAIAHIRSELKGYGIPQEAADPLFNARLFLKIAQEFDAERQDVDREISAFEKMEKSLFEELRGEDDAEIEIPLEKSLLRREDPGAFMTEERLNAWTRLMLEDTEISDFFVTGSRAVFDFLAEKTP
;
A
#
# COMPACT_ATOMS: atom_id res chain seq x y z
N MET A 1 12.58 -18.00 9.60
CA MET A 1 13.15 -17.06 8.63
C MET A 1 12.12 -15.96 8.44
N ASN A 2 12.52 -14.70 8.57
CA ASN A 2 11.60 -13.56 8.51
C ASN A 2 11.80 -12.86 7.18
N ALA A 3 10.73 -12.36 6.58
CA ALA A 3 10.79 -11.58 5.34
C ALA A 3 10.27 -10.17 5.58
N ILE A 4 10.75 -9.20 4.81
CA ILE A 4 10.19 -7.86 4.76
C ILE A 4 9.31 -7.75 3.51
N TYR A 5 8.05 -7.35 3.69
CA TYR A 5 7.14 -7.08 2.59
C TYR A 5 7.38 -5.67 2.06
N PHE A 6 7.73 -5.54 0.78
CA PHE A 6 8.13 -4.26 0.18
C PHE A 6 7.41 -4.01 -1.17
N PRO A 7 7.31 -2.75 -1.62
CA PRO A 7 7.55 -1.50 -0.88
C PRO A 7 6.29 -1.00 -0.17
N PHE A 8 5.52 -1.92 0.40
CA PHE A 8 4.19 -1.64 0.96
C PHE A 8 4.23 -1.38 2.46
N THR A 9 3.27 -0.58 2.92
CA THR A 9 3.00 -0.30 4.34
C THR A 9 1.71 -1.00 4.83
N VAL A 10 1.04 -1.74 3.94
CA VAL A 10 -0.08 -2.61 4.27
C VAL A 10 0.13 -3.99 3.66
N ILE A 11 -0.39 -5.01 4.32
CA ILE A 11 -0.44 -6.38 3.81
C ILE A 11 -1.85 -6.92 4.02
N SER A 12 -2.43 -7.50 2.97
CA SER A 12 -3.74 -8.13 3.08
C SER A 12 -3.63 -9.46 3.85
N GLY A 13 -4.71 -9.90 4.49
CA GLY A 13 -4.73 -11.20 5.17
C GLY A 13 -4.32 -12.36 4.25
N GLN A 14 -4.82 -12.35 3.00
CA GLN A 14 -4.46 -13.36 2.00
C GLN A 14 -2.97 -13.37 1.66
N ALA A 15 -2.36 -12.19 1.50
CA ALA A 15 -0.93 -12.09 1.25
C ALA A 15 -0.11 -12.52 2.47
N ALA A 16 -0.53 -12.14 3.69
CA ALA A 16 0.10 -12.56 4.93
C ALA A 16 0.03 -14.10 5.08
N ASP A 17 -1.13 -14.71 4.85
CA ASP A 17 -1.30 -16.17 4.91
C ASP A 17 -0.39 -16.89 3.89
N ALA A 18 -0.37 -16.41 2.64
CA ALA A 18 0.45 -16.99 1.60
C ALA A 18 1.95 -16.90 1.91
N LEU A 19 2.41 -15.77 2.45
CA LEU A 19 3.80 -15.59 2.82
C LEU A 19 4.17 -16.38 4.07
N ASN A 20 3.29 -16.48 5.07
CA ASN A 20 3.54 -17.25 6.28
C ASN A 20 3.55 -18.77 6.05
N ALA A 21 3.12 -19.25 4.88
CA ALA A 21 3.37 -20.63 4.46
C ALA A 21 4.87 -20.90 4.17
N CYS A 22 5.63 -19.85 3.83
CA CYS A 22 7.05 -19.92 3.47
C CYS A 22 7.97 -19.31 4.53
N PHE A 23 7.49 -18.30 5.25
CA PHE A 23 8.23 -17.54 6.24
C PHE A 23 7.59 -17.69 7.62
N LYS A 24 8.38 -17.54 8.69
CA LYS A 24 7.85 -17.64 10.06
C LYS A 24 6.98 -16.43 10.41
N SER A 25 7.40 -15.26 9.92
CA SER A 25 6.71 -13.99 10.07
C SER A 25 7.11 -13.07 8.91
N VAL A 26 6.23 -12.10 8.63
CA VAL A 26 6.45 -11.08 7.61
C VAL A 26 6.43 -9.70 8.26
N SER A 27 7.54 -8.98 8.16
CA SER A 27 7.67 -7.62 8.61
C SER A 27 7.09 -6.62 7.60
N VAL A 28 6.42 -5.58 8.10
CA VAL A 28 5.92 -4.44 7.30
C VAL A 28 6.40 -3.15 7.95
N TYR A 29 6.94 -2.23 7.16
CA TYR A 29 7.32 -0.91 7.66
C TYR A 29 6.10 -0.01 7.85
N GLN A 30 6.12 0.79 8.92
CA GLN A 30 5.11 1.80 9.20
C GLN A 30 5.72 3.21 9.22
N PRO A 31 5.13 4.17 8.49
CA PRO A 31 5.59 5.55 8.47
C PRO A 31 5.19 6.33 9.73
N SER A 32 4.15 5.91 10.46
CA SER A 32 3.71 6.54 11.71
C SER A 32 3.18 5.54 12.74
N THR A 33 2.84 6.04 13.93
CA THR A 33 2.09 5.32 14.98
C THR A 33 0.74 4.77 14.55
N HIS A 34 0.10 5.43 13.58
CA HIS A 34 -1.24 5.09 13.15
C HIS A 34 -1.23 4.04 12.05
N MET A 35 -1.77 2.87 12.38
CA MET A 35 -1.96 1.74 11.46
C MET A 35 -3.43 1.34 11.38
N SER A 36 -3.78 0.61 10.33
CA SER A 36 -5.14 0.07 10.20
C SER A 36 -5.40 -1.01 11.25
N LYS A 37 -6.67 -1.16 11.64
CA LYS A 37 -7.10 -2.24 12.56
C LYS A 37 -6.74 -3.62 12.01
N ALA A 38 -6.87 -3.82 10.70
CA ALA A 38 -6.51 -5.06 10.04
C ALA A 38 -5.03 -5.43 10.23
N LEU A 39 -4.12 -4.46 10.11
CA LEU A 39 -2.70 -4.69 10.33
C LEU A 39 -2.40 -5.00 11.80
N ALA A 40 -3.06 -4.31 12.74
CA ALA A 40 -2.93 -4.59 14.16
C ALA A 40 -3.41 -6.03 14.50
N GLU A 41 -4.55 -6.46 13.96
CA GLU A 41 -5.07 -7.82 14.15
C GLU A 41 -4.12 -8.90 13.58
N LEU A 42 -3.44 -8.64 12.47
CA LEU A 42 -2.41 -9.54 11.93
C LEU A 42 -1.18 -9.62 12.83
N ALA A 43 -0.77 -8.49 13.41
CA ALA A 43 0.37 -8.45 14.32
C ALA A 43 0.08 -9.18 15.64
N GLU A 44 -1.12 -9.01 16.21
CA GLU A 44 -1.56 -9.73 17.41
C GLU A 44 -1.59 -11.25 17.22
N LYS A 45 -1.92 -11.71 16.01
CA LYS A 45 -1.89 -13.13 15.64
C LYS A 45 -0.48 -13.66 15.34
N GLY A 46 0.55 -12.81 15.39
CA GLY A 46 1.92 -13.15 15.02
C GLY A 46 2.12 -13.41 13.52
N LEU A 47 1.15 -13.00 12.69
CA LEU A 47 1.21 -13.16 11.23
C LEU A 47 1.95 -12.00 10.55
N SER A 48 2.10 -10.87 11.24
CA SER A 48 2.96 -9.77 10.81
C SER A 48 3.79 -9.21 11.95
N GLU A 49 4.97 -8.70 11.61
CA GLU A 49 5.80 -7.90 12.51
C GLU A 49 5.76 -6.44 12.05
N ILE A 50 5.49 -5.52 12.97
CA ILE A 50 5.43 -4.10 12.64
C ILE A 50 6.79 -3.49 12.93
N ARG A 51 7.40 -2.90 11.91
CA ARG A 51 8.68 -2.20 12.03
C ARG A 51 8.50 -0.71 11.86
N ARG A 52 9.08 0.06 12.78
CA ARG A 52 9.04 1.52 12.75
C ARG A 52 10.44 2.08 13.01
N PRO A 53 11.25 2.25 11.96
CA PRO A 53 12.62 2.72 12.10
C PRO A 53 12.72 4.19 12.57
N VAL A 54 11.72 5.01 12.23
CA VAL A 54 11.71 6.45 12.55
C VAL A 54 10.57 6.78 13.50
N GLN A 55 10.87 7.55 14.54
CA GLN A 55 9.91 7.97 15.56
C GLN A 55 9.84 9.50 15.66
N GLY A 56 8.70 10.02 16.10
CA GLY A 56 8.47 11.46 16.24
C GLY A 56 7.67 12.05 15.08
N ASP A 57 7.14 13.26 15.31
CA ASP A 57 6.31 14.04 14.36
C ASP A 57 5.06 13.32 13.82
N ASP A 58 4.58 12.26 14.49
CA ASP A 58 3.42 11.49 14.03
C ASP A 58 2.17 12.37 13.92
N ASP A 59 1.89 13.20 14.92
CA ASP A 59 0.72 14.10 14.92
C ASP A 59 0.77 15.09 13.73
N LYS A 60 1.98 15.57 13.41
CA LYS A 60 2.22 16.45 12.27
C LYS A 60 2.04 15.69 10.96
N LEU A 61 2.51 14.45 10.87
CA LEU A 61 2.33 13.59 9.70
C LEU A 61 0.85 13.33 9.43
N GLU A 62 0.08 13.00 10.47
CA GLU A 62 -1.37 12.76 10.36
C GLU A 62 -2.13 14.03 9.95
N ALA A 63 -1.77 15.19 10.52
CA ALA A 63 -2.38 16.47 10.15
C ALA A 63 -2.18 16.76 8.66
N LEU A 64 -0.96 16.60 8.15
CA LEU A 64 -0.63 16.83 6.74
C LEU A 64 -1.31 15.82 5.81
N ALA A 65 -1.31 14.52 6.16
CA ALA A 65 -1.99 13.51 5.36
C ALA A 65 -3.50 13.79 5.25
N LYS A 66 -4.12 14.23 6.36
CA LYS A 66 -5.54 14.62 6.39
C LYS A 66 -5.82 15.85 5.53
N GLU A 67 -4.95 16.85 5.57
CA GLU A 67 -5.09 18.04 4.72
C GLU A 67 -4.92 17.71 3.24
N TYR A 68 -3.96 16.84 2.91
CA TYR A 68 -3.79 16.33 1.56
C TYR A 68 -5.06 15.62 1.07
N ARG A 69 -5.64 14.72 1.87
CA ARG A 69 -6.88 14.02 1.53
C ARG A 69 -8.02 15.00 1.23
N LYS A 70 -8.24 15.98 2.12
CA LYS A 70 -9.26 17.02 1.92
C LYS A 70 -9.04 17.79 0.62
N TRP A 71 -7.79 18.14 0.33
CA TRP A 71 -7.45 18.81 -0.92
C TRP A 71 -7.73 17.92 -2.14
N ALA A 72 -7.36 16.64 -2.10
CA ALA A 72 -7.60 15.69 -3.20
C ALA A 72 -9.10 15.47 -3.48
N GLU A 73 -9.92 15.40 -2.43
CA GLU A 73 -11.38 15.31 -2.52
C GLU A 73 -11.98 16.54 -3.23
N LEU A 74 -11.52 17.75 -2.88
CA LEU A 74 -11.97 19.01 -3.47
C LEU A 74 -11.62 19.12 -4.96
N HIS A 75 -10.56 18.44 -5.42
CA HIS A 75 -10.07 18.48 -6.81
C HIS A 75 -10.43 17.21 -7.60
N GLN A 76 -11.46 16.46 -7.17
CA GLN A 76 -12.01 15.28 -7.85
C GLN A 76 -10.97 14.19 -8.19
N GLY A 77 -9.91 14.04 -7.40
CA GLY A 77 -8.89 13.00 -7.60
C GLY A 77 -8.08 13.08 -8.91
N ALA A 78 -8.30 14.10 -9.76
CA ALA A 78 -7.61 14.29 -11.04
C ALA A 78 -6.09 14.45 -10.88
N GLU A 79 -5.67 14.90 -9.70
CA GLU A 79 -4.32 15.22 -9.30
C GLU A 79 -3.52 14.02 -8.75
N LEU A 80 -4.09 12.81 -8.59
CA LEU A 80 -3.24 11.62 -8.40
C LEU A 80 -2.38 11.34 -9.64
N ASN A 81 -2.76 11.91 -10.80
CA ASN A 81 -1.90 12.01 -11.98
C ASN A 81 -0.87 13.16 -11.90
N PHE A 82 -1.00 14.11 -10.97
CA PHE A 82 -0.01 15.18 -10.75
C PHE A 82 1.35 14.59 -10.36
N PHE A 83 1.31 13.54 -9.54
CA PHE A 83 2.48 12.76 -9.19
C PHE A 83 3.09 11.98 -10.38
N LYS A 84 2.29 11.62 -11.40
CA LYS A 84 2.80 10.95 -12.62
C LYS A 84 3.58 11.88 -13.54
N PHE A 85 3.46 13.21 -13.39
CA PHE A 85 3.92 14.16 -14.39
C PHE A 85 5.30 14.80 -14.16
N ARG A 86 6.05 14.42 -13.12
CA ARG A 86 7.45 14.88 -12.96
C ARG A 86 8.35 13.79 -12.38
N GLN A 87 8.95 13.04 -13.30
CA GLN A 87 9.89 11.94 -13.07
C GLN A 87 11.23 12.37 -12.44
N ASP A 88 11.39 13.62 -11.98
CA ASP A 88 12.72 14.18 -11.68
C ASP A 88 12.78 15.18 -10.51
N ASP A 89 11.74 15.29 -9.67
CA ASP A 89 11.65 16.44 -8.77
C ASP A 89 11.10 16.12 -7.37
N ASP A 90 11.91 16.43 -6.36
CA ASP A 90 11.47 16.75 -4.98
C ASP A 90 10.39 17.87 -4.95
N HIS A 91 10.04 18.44 -6.10
CA HIS A 91 9.07 19.52 -6.27
C HIS A 91 7.60 19.08 -6.23
N ALA A 92 7.21 17.81 -6.40
CA ALA A 92 5.78 17.44 -6.34
C ALA A 92 5.21 17.64 -4.93
N ILE A 93 5.90 17.11 -3.91
CA ILE A 93 5.52 17.31 -2.49
C ILE A 93 5.73 18.77 -2.09
N ALA A 94 6.78 19.44 -2.59
CA ALA A 94 7.01 20.86 -2.32
C ALA A 94 5.92 21.76 -2.93
N HIS A 95 5.37 21.39 -4.09
CA HIS A 95 4.29 22.12 -4.76
C HIS A 95 2.96 21.92 -4.02
N ILE A 96 2.61 20.68 -3.66
CA ILE A 96 1.47 20.39 -2.79
C ILE A 96 1.60 21.16 -1.47
N ARG A 97 2.78 21.20 -0.85
CA ARG A 97 3.04 22.06 0.32
C ARG A 97 2.85 23.55 0.04
N SER A 98 3.24 24.01 -1.14
CA SER A 98 3.07 25.40 -1.55
C SER A 98 1.61 25.77 -1.77
N GLU A 99 0.76 24.84 -2.18
CA GLU A 99 -0.69 25.03 -2.30
C GLU A 99 -1.40 24.89 -0.95
N LEU A 100 -0.96 23.93 -0.13
CA LEU A 100 -1.36 23.79 1.28
C LEU A 100 -0.96 25.00 2.13
N LYS A 101 -0.07 25.88 1.66
CA LYS A 101 0.21 27.19 2.26
C LYS A 101 -1.05 28.05 2.39
N GLY A 102 -2.00 27.91 1.46
CA GLY A 102 -3.31 28.56 1.53
C GLY A 102 -4.16 28.11 2.73
N TYR A 103 -3.77 27.01 3.38
CA TYR A 103 -4.43 26.41 4.54
C TYR A 103 -3.65 26.60 5.86
N GLY A 104 -2.51 27.31 5.85
CA GLY A 104 -1.83 27.78 7.07
C GLY A 104 -0.70 26.90 7.64
N ILE A 105 -0.16 25.95 6.86
CA ILE A 105 0.94 25.07 7.30
C ILE A 105 2.32 25.77 7.14
N PRO A 106 3.20 25.72 8.16
CA PRO A 106 4.59 26.19 8.06
C PRO A 106 5.44 25.32 7.12
N GLN A 107 6.20 25.95 6.22
CA GLN A 107 7.31 25.32 5.50
C GLN A 107 8.51 25.15 6.44
N GLU A 108 8.64 24.00 7.07
CA GLU A 108 9.97 23.56 7.52
C GLU A 108 10.75 23.02 6.31
N ALA A 109 12.07 23.21 6.35
CA ALA A 109 13.00 22.77 5.30
C ALA A 109 12.72 21.32 4.88
N ALA A 110 12.97 21.02 3.60
CA ALA A 110 12.71 19.73 2.99
C ALA A 110 13.51 18.60 3.67
N ASP A 111 13.02 18.09 4.81
CA ASP A 111 13.51 16.86 5.39
C ASP A 111 13.08 15.71 4.47
N PRO A 112 14.02 15.08 3.74
CA PRO A 112 13.69 14.02 2.79
C PRO A 112 13.08 12.80 3.49
N LEU A 113 13.42 12.55 4.76
CA LEU A 113 12.90 11.43 5.53
C LEU A 113 11.45 11.69 5.95
N PHE A 114 11.14 12.89 6.43
CA PHE A 114 9.76 13.29 6.69
C PHE A 114 8.90 13.25 5.42
N ASN A 115 9.43 13.68 4.28
CA ASN A 115 8.73 13.59 2.99
C ASN A 115 8.43 12.14 2.60
N ALA A 116 9.41 11.25 2.76
CA ALA A 116 9.25 9.83 2.50
C ALA A 116 8.17 9.22 3.40
N ARG A 117 8.18 9.53 4.70
CA ARG A 117 7.13 9.10 5.64
C ARG A 117 5.75 9.62 5.25
N LEU A 118 5.64 10.88 4.83
CA LEU A 118 4.36 11.48 4.41
C LEU A 118 3.83 10.79 3.15
N PHE A 119 4.70 10.57 2.16
CA PHE A 119 4.36 9.83 0.96
C PHE A 119 3.84 8.43 1.28
N LEU A 120 4.59 7.68 2.09
CA LEU A 120 4.24 6.32 2.50
C LEU A 120 2.94 6.29 3.32
N LYS A 121 2.66 7.33 4.11
CA LYS A 121 1.41 7.44 4.85
C LYS A 121 0.22 7.63 3.92
N ILE A 122 0.33 8.50 2.91
CA ILE A 122 -0.72 8.69 1.90
C ILE A 122 -0.92 7.40 1.10
N ALA A 123 0.18 6.75 0.68
CA ALA A 123 0.11 5.45 0.00
C ALA A 123 -0.54 4.36 0.86
N GLN A 124 -0.25 4.33 2.16
CA GLN A 124 -0.85 3.40 3.12
C GLN A 124 -2.38 3.54 3.16
N GLU A 125 -2.87 4.77 3.21
CA GLU A 125 -4.31 5.05 3.23
C GLU A 125 -4.99 4.62 1.93
N PHE A 126 -4.39 4.96 0.79
CA PHE A 126 -4.89 4.58 -0.52
C PHE A 126 -4.92 3.04 -0.70
N ASP A 127 -3.85 2.36 -0.32
CA ASP A 127 -3.78 0.91 -0.41
C ASP A 127 -4.78 0.24 0.54
N ALA A 128 -5.03 0.80 1.73
CA ALA A 128 -6.03 0.29 2.67
C ALA A 128 -7.46 0.45 2.12
N GLU A 129 -7.80 1.62 1.60
CA GLU A 129 -9.10 1.88 0.95
C GLU A 129 -9.33 0.92 -0.23
N ARG A 130 -8.29 0.68 -1.03
CA ARG A 130 -8.33 -0.28 -2.14
C ARG A 130 -8.54 -1.73 -1.66
N GLN A 131 -7.85 -2.14 -0.58
CA GLN A 131 -8.01 -3.47 -0.01
C GLN A 131 -9.44 -3.71 0.50
N ASP A 132 -10.07 -2.69 1.07
CA ASP A 132 -11.46 -2.78 1.54
C ASP A 132 -12.42 -2.98 0.35
N VAL A 133 -12.24 -2.23 -0.74
CA VAL A 133 -13.01 -2.42 -1.99
C VAL A 133 -12.79 -3.81 -2.58
N ASP A 134 -11.55 -4.26 -2.70
CA ASP A 134 -11.21 -5.59 -3.22
C ASP A 134 -11.83 -6.72 -2.37
N ARG A 135 -11.92 -6.51 -1.06
CA ARG A 135 -12.55 -7.45 -0.11
C ARG A 135 -14.06 -7.53 -0.33
N GLU A 136 -14.72 -6.40 -0.53
CA GLU A 136 -16.16 -6.34 -0.81
C GLU A 136 -16.51 -7.04 -2.13
N ILE A 137 -15.74 -6.75 -3.19
CA ILE A 137 -15.88 -7.43 -4.49
C ILE A 137 -15.72 -8.94 -4.32
N SER A 138 -14.68 -9.38 -3.60
CA SER A 138 -14.43 -10.81 -3.36
C SER A 138 -15.56 -11.49 -2.57
N ALA A 139 -16.21 -10.76 -1.65
CA ALA A 139 -17.35 -11.29 -0.90
C ALA A 139 -18.59 -11.41 -1.78
N PHE A 140 -18.80 -10.46 -2.68
CA PHE A 140 -19.88 -10.51 -3.68
C PHE A 140 -19.69 -11.68 -4.65
N GLU A 141 -18.50 -11.88 -5.21
CA GLU A 141 -18.18 -13.01 -6.09
C GLU A 141 -18.44 -14.37 -5.41
N LYS A 142 -18.10 -14.50 -4.11
CA LYS A 142 -18.38 -15.71 -3.33
C LYS A 142 -19.88 -15.94 -3.13
N MET A 143 -20.63 -14.87 -2.87
CA MET A 143 -22.09 -14.93 -2.69
C MET A 143 -22.79 -15.30 -4.00
N GLU A 144 -22.38 -14.69 -5.10
CA GLU A 144 -22.86 -15.03 -6.44
C GLU A 144 -22.59 -16.51 -6.74
N LYS A 145 -21.36 -16.98 -6.50
CA LYS A 145 -21.00 -18.39 -6.69
C LYS A 145 -21.88 -19.33 -5.86
N SER A 146 -22.05 -19.04 -4.56
CA SER A 146 -22.91 -19.84 -3.66
C SER A 146 -24.35 -19.89 -4.15
N LEU A 147 -24.90 -18.76 -4.61
CA LEU A 147 -26.25 -18.67 -5.13
C LEU A 147 -26.41 -19.51 -6.42
N PHE A 148 -25.44 -19.45 -7.33
CA PHE A 148 -25.47 -20.27 -8.55
C PHE A 148 -25.32 -21.76 -8.26
N GLU A 149 -24.51 -22.14 -7.26
CA GLU A 149 -24.39 -23.52 -6.79
C GLU A 149 -25.70 -24.03 -6.17
N GLU A 150 -26.36 -23.21 -5.34
CA GLU A 150 -27.67 -23.53 -4.75
C GLU A 150 -28.79 -23.66 -5.80
N LEU A 151 -28.76 -22.83 -6.85
CA LEU A 151 -29.74 -22.87 -7.93
C LEU A 151 -29.54 -24.04 -8.91
N ARG A 152 -28.32 -24.58 -9.04
CA ARG A 152 -28.02 -25.68 -9.96
C ARG A 152 -28.46 -27.05 -9.47
N GLY A 153 -28.63 -27.24 -8.17
CA GLY A 153 -28.91 -28.56 -7.59
C GLY A 153 -27.73 -29.55 -7.76
N GLU A 154 -27.74 -30.65 -7.01
CA GLU A 154 -26.61 -31.58 -6.87
C GLU A 154 -26.26 -32.42 -8.12
N ASP A 155 -27.01 -32.31 -9.23
CA ASP A 155 -26.95 -33.27 -10.35
C ASP A 155 -26.28 -32.78 -11.66
N ASP A 156 -25.90 -31.50 -11.78
CA ASP A 156 -25.18 -30.99 -12.96
C ASP A 156 -23.71 -30.66 -12.63
N ALA A 157 -22.95 -31.70 -12.27
CA ALA A 157 -21.50 -31.65 -12.28
C ALA A 157 -21.00 -31.74 -13.73
N GLU A 158 -20.07 -30.86 -14.12
CA GLU A 158 -19.38 -30.81 -15.43
C GLU A 158 -19.97 -29.93 -16.55
N ILE A 159 -20.58 -28.80 -16.20
CA ILE A 159 -20.47 -27.62 -17.08
C ILE A 159 -19.52 -26.64 -16.41
N GLU A 160 -18.24 -26.69 -16.80
CA GLU A 160 -17.31 -25.57 -16.62
C GLU A 160 -17.97 -24.36 -17.29
N ILE A 161 -18.67 -23.54 -16.50
CA ILE A 161 -18.90 -22.17 -16.92
C ILE A 161 -17.49 -21.61 -17.10
N PRO A 162 -17.12 -21.11 -18.28
CA PRO A 162 -16.02 -20.19 -18.36
C PRO A 162 -16.52 -18.96 -17.61
N LEU A 163 -16.39 -18.96 -16.28
CA LEU A 163 -16.50 -17.77 -15.48
C LEU A 163 -15.36 -16.92 -16.02
N GLU A 164 -15.70 -16.05 -16.96
CA GLU A 164 -14.76 -15.20 -17.70
C GLU A 164 -13.74 -14.70 -16.69
N LYS A 165 -12.52 -15.24 -16.82
CA LYS A 165 -11.37 -15.01 -15.95
C LYS A 165 -11.48 -13.65 -15.25
N SER A 166 -11.97 -13.61 -14.01
CA SER A 166 -11.91 -12.46 -13.12
C SER A 166 -12.10 -11.14 -13.89
N LEU A 167 -13.35 -10.77 -14.21
CA LEU A 167 -13.70 -9.54 -14.94
C LEU A 167 -13.15 -8.25 -14.28
N LEU A 168 -12.58 -8.36 -13.07
CA LEU A 168 -11.74 -7.34 -12.46
C LEU A 168 -10.35 -7.95 -12.26
N ARG A 169 -9.45 -7.78 -13.25
CA ARG A 169 -8.02 -7.88 -12.97
C ARG A 169 -7.73 -6.92 -11.82
N ARG A 170 -7.51 -7.44 -10.61
CA ARG A 170 -7.06 -6.61 -9.48
C ARG A 170 -5.81 -5.90 -9.94
N GLU A 171 -5.86 -4.58 -10.03
CA GLU A 171 -4.68 -3.85 -10.48
C GLU A 171 -3.61 -3.97 -9.40
N ASP A 172 -2.37 -4.05 -9.86
CA ASP A 172 -1.21 -4.14 -9.00
C ASP A 172 -1.08 -2.86 -8.16
N PRO A 173 -1.16 -2.94 -6.81
CA PRO A 173 -1.02 -1.77 -5.95
C PRO A 173 0.32 -1.07 -6.11
N GLY A 174 1.37 -1.81 -6.47
CA GLY A 174 2.69 -1.26 -6.71
C GLY A 174 2.86 -0.57 -8.06
N ALA A 175 1.89 -0.67 -8.98
CA ALA A 175 1.94 0.03 -10.27
C ALA A 175 1.68 1.53 -10.16
N PHE A 176 1.04 1.97 -9.08
CA PHE A 176 0.88 3.40 -8.81
C PHE A 176 2.16 3.96 -8.18
N MET A 177 2.84 4.85 -8.92
CA MET A 177 4.05 5.57 -8.47
C MET A 177 5.15 4.64 -7.95
N THR A 178 5.47 3.61 -8.74
CA THR A 178 6.39 2.54 -8.33
C THR A 178 7.76 3.08 -7.89
N GLU A 179 8.33 4.03 -8.64
CA GLU A 179 9.65 4.60 -8.37
C GLU A 179 9.66 5.42 -7.08
N GLU A 180 8.70 6.34 -6.91
CA GLU A 180 8.59 7.18 -5.73
C GLU A 180 8.32 6.34 -4.48
N ARG A 181 7.48 5.31 -4.61
CA ARG A 181 7.18 4.37 -3.54
C ARG A 181 8.42 3.59 -3.12
N LEU A 182 9.19 3.06 -4.08
CA LEU A 182 10.46 2.39 -3.79
C LEU A 182 11.47 3.34 -3.14
N ASN A 183 11.59 4.57 -3.64
CA ASN A 183 12.50 5.57 -3.09
C ASN A 183 12.12 5.96 -1.65
N ALA A 184 10.84 6.25 -1.39
CA ALA A 184 10.36 6.58 -0.06
C ALA A 184 10.49 5.40 0.91
N TRP A 185 10.13 4.21 0.47
CA TRP A 185 10.26 2.98 1.26
C TRP A 185 11.71 2.66 1.60
N THR A 186 12.63 2.82 0.63
CA THR A 186 14.07 2.58 0.84
C THR A 186 14.64 3.58 1.82
N ARG A 187 14.25 4.87 1.75
CA ARG A 187 14.67 5.88 2.74
C ARG A 187 14.23 5.49 4.15
N LEU A 188 13.03 4.95 4.32
CA LEU A 188 12.56 4.46 5.62
C LEU A 188 13.32 3.20 6.07
N MET A 189 13.59 2.27 5.15
CA MET A 189 14.36 1.05 5.41
C MET A 189 15.79 1.34 5.86
N LEU A 190 16.44 2.34 5.27
CA LEU A 190 17.84 2.69 5.60
C LEU A 190 18.03 3.17 7.05
N GLU A 191 16.95 3.58 7.71
CA GLU A 191 16.95 3.92 9.14
C GLU A 191 16.78 2.68 10.04
N ASP A 192 16.46 1.50 9.47
CA ASP A 192 16.34 0.25 10.23
C ASP A 192 17.73 -0.38 10.44
N THR A 193 18.13 -0.53 11.70
CA THR A 193 19.40 -1.16 12.05
C THR A 193 19.39 -2.68 11.90
N GLU A 194 18.21 -3.31 11.84
CA GLU A 194 18.05 -4.77 11.78
C GLU A 194 17.60 -5.24 10.40
N ILE A 195 18.46 -5.21 9.39
CA ILE A 195 18.05 -5.58 8.02
C ILE A 195 17.74 -7.08 7.93
N SER A 196 16.62 -7.44 7.30
CA SER A 196 16.29 -8.83 6.98
C SER A 196 17.00 -9.30 5.71
N ASP A 197 17.37 -10.58 5.65
CA ASP A 197 17.99 -11.19 4.48
C ASP A 197 17.02 -11.38 3.29
N PHE A 198 15.70 -11.28 3.54
CA PHE A 198 14.67 -11.56 2.54
C PHE A 198 13.71 -10.40 2.36
N PHE A 199 13.61 -9.93 1.12
CA PHE A 199 12.63 -8.94 0.66
C PHE A 199 11.66 -9.61 -0.30
N VAL A 200 10.36 -9.47 -0.03
CA VAL A 200 9.32 -10.11 -0.83
C VAL A 200 8.29 -9.08 -1.26
N THR A 201 7.88 -9.17 -2.52
CA THR A 201 6.81 -8.34 -3.07
C THR A 201 5.87 -9.21 -3.90
N GLY A 202 4.56 -8.92 -3.83
CA GLY A 202 3.57 -9.49 -4.74
C GLY A 202 3.35 -8.64 -6.00
N SER A 203 4.05 -7.51 -6.11
CA SER A 203 3.85 -6.54 -7.19
C SER A 203 4.70 -6.87 -8.41
N ARG A 204 4.04 -7.01 -9.55
CA ARG A 204 4.70 -7.21 -10.84
C ARG A 204 5.40 -5.93 -11.30
N ALA A 205 4.78 -4.77 -11.12
CA ALA A 205 5.36 -3.49 -11.49
C ALA A 205 6.67 -3.22 -10.74
N VAL A 206 6.74 -3.60 -9.46
CA VAL A 206 7.99 -3.52 -8.68
C VAL A 206 9.07 -4.43 -9.26
N PHE A 207 8.73 -5.67 -9.62
CA PHE A 207 9.70 -6.57 -10.26
C PHE A 207 10.19 -6.04 -11.60
N ASP A 208 9.29 -5.55 -12.45
CA ASP A 208 9.64 -5.01 -13.77
C ASP A 208 10.56 -3.78 -13.60
N PHE A 209 10.24 -2.86 -12.69
CA PHE A 209 11.11 -1.71 -12.37
C PHE A 209 12.50 -2.12 -11.87
N LEU A 210 12.57 -3.10 -10.95
CA LEU A 210 13.84 -3.59 -10.42
C LEU A 210 14.67 -4.30 -11.50
N ALA A 211 14.03 -5.07 -12.38
CA ALA A 211 14.70 -5.75 -13.50
C ALA A 211 15.27 -4.75 -14.52
N GLU A 212 14.61 -3.60 -14.73
CA GLU A 212 15.14 -2.54 -15.60
C GLU A 212 16.33 -1.79 -14.98
N LYS A 213 16.37 -1.65 -13.65
CA LYS A 213 17.41 -0.89 -12.94
C LYS A 213 18.61 -1.74 -12.49
N THR A 214 18.50 -3.06 -12.53
CA THR A 214 19.56 -3.99 -12.12
C THR A 214 20.16 -4.69 -13.35
N PRO A 215 21.46 -4.52 -13.65
CA PRO A 215 22.10 -5.05 -14.85
C PRO A 215 22.25 -6.57 -14.88
#